data_AF-A0A5R8KJM4-F1
#
_entry.id   AF-A0A5R8KJM4-F1
#
_cell.length_a   1.000
_cell.length_b   1.000
_cell.length_c   1.000
_cell.angle_alpha   90.00
_cell.angle_beta   90.00
_cell.angle_gamma   90.00
#
_symmetry.space_group_name_H-M   'P 1'
#
loop_
_entity.id
_entity.type
_entity.pdbx_description
1 polymer ?
#
loop_
_entity_poly.entity_id
_entity_poly.type
_entity_poly.pdbx_seq_one_letter_code
_entity_poly.pdbx_strand_id
1 'polypeptide(L)'
;MGISRVVWLRGRSWGDGFTEAGVCGKECAMTRPSDLVALMLASPMLPEMLQEVKRAWAKEQRLRQTFYADITSEHKWEFIQGEVIMHSPAKNRELLATQRLFQLMNAWCVVKQLGEVRVEKAMTSFPRNDYEPDVVFFGVAKALVIEPVTLRFPVPDLIVEVLSESTEARDRGVKFEDYARHGVGEYWIVDAELETVEVYRLEGDWYPPVERQSEGMVDSEVIAGFSVPVRALFGETENLAALRGLLEG
;
A
#
# COMPACT_ATOMS: atom_id res chain seq x y z
N MET A 1 -22.40 0.23 30.26
CA MET A 1 -23.62 0.09 29.44
C MET A 1 -23.67 1.25 28.47
N GLY A 2 -23.51 1.00 27.18
CA GLY A 2 -23.49 2.03 26.14
C GLY A 2 -22.62 1.64 24.95
N ILE A 3 -22.94 0.52 24.30
CA ILE A 3 -22.28 0.10 23.05
C ILE A 3 -23.02 0.82 21.91
N SER A 4 -22.39 1.84 21.33
CA SER A 4 -22.90 2.48 20.12
C SER A 4 -22.74 1.53 18.94
N ARG A 5 -23.87 1.11 18.37
CA ARG A 5 -23.96 0.30 17.15
C ARG A 5 -23.34 1.06 15.97
N VAL A 6 -22.25 0.53 15.40
CA VAL A 6 -21.78 0.90 14.07
C VAL A 6 -22.72 0.29 13.04
N VAL A 7 -23.32 1.15 12.21
CA VAL A 7 -24.23 0.75 11.13
C VAL A 7 -23.39 0.39 9.90
N TRP A 8 -23.46 -0.87 9.48
CA TRP A 8 -22.90 -1.33 8.21
C TRP A 8 -23.80 -0.87 7.05
N LEU A 9 -23.31 0.04 6.21
CA LEU A 9 -23.95 0.34 4.94
C LEU A 9 -23.47 -0.70 3.91
N ARG A 10 -24.38 -1.59 3.49
CA ARG A 10 -24.16 -2.53 2.38
C ARG A 10 -23.95 -1.75 1.09
N GLY A 11 -22.74 -1.79 0.56
CA GLY A 11 -22.41 -1.36 -0.80
C GLY A 11 -23.04 -2.30 -1.84
N ARG A 12 -23.53 -1.73 -2.93
CA ARG A 12 -24.21 -2.41 -4.04
C ARG A 12 -23.26 -3.37 -4.76
N SER A 13 -23.79 -4.55 -5.12
CA SER A 13 -23.17 -5.53 -5.99
C SER A 13 -22.96 -4.97 -7.40
N TRP A 14 -21.73 -5.07 -7.91
CA TRP A 14 -21.46 -4.93 -9.34
C TRP A 14 -21.54 -6.32 -9.97
N GLY A 15 -22.59 -6.54 -10.77
CA GLY A 15 -22.79 -7.76 -11.53
C GLY A 15 -22.06 -7.70 -12.87
N ASP A 16 -21.55 -8.87 -13.24
CA ASP A 16 -21.11 -9.38 -14.55
C ASP A 16 -21.33 -8.47 -15.78
N GLY A 17 -20.24 -8.21 -16.49
CA GLY A 17 -20.28 -7.79 -17.89
C GLY A 17 -19.13 -6.89 -18.33
N PHE A 18 -17.95 -7.45 -18.60
CA PHE A 18 -16.96 -6.80 -19.46
C PHE A 18 -16.45 -7.80 -20.51
N THR A 19 -17.09 -7.77 -21.67
CA THR A 19 -16.46 -8.21 -22.93
C THR A 19 -15.83 -7.02 -23.62
N GLU A 20 -14.56 -7.18 -23.97
CA GLU A 20 -13.76 -6.46 -24.98
C GLU A 20 -14.05 -4.96 -25.22
N ALA A 21 -13.15 -4.11 -24.71
CA ALA A 21 -12.89 -2.81 -25.32
C ALA A 21 -11.42 -2.41 -25.16
N GLY A 22 -10.70 -2.48 -26.28
CA GLY A 22 -9.70 -1.52 -26.75
C GLY A 22 -8.70 -0.93 -25.74
N VAL A 23 -7.44 -1.27 -25.94
CA VAL A 23 -6.26 -0.50 -25.52
C VAL A 23 -6.46 0.98 -25.91
N CYS A 24 -6.83 1.82 -24.94
CA CYS A 24 -6.77 3.27 -25.05
C CYS A 24 -5.67 3.76 -24.11
N GLY A 25 -4.45 3.86 -24.65
CA GLY A 25 -3.39 4.61 -24.04
C GLY A 25 -3.68 6.11 -24.15
N LYS A 26 -3.55 6.81 -23.02
CA LYS A 26 -3.64 8.27 -22.77
C LYS A 26 -4.98 8.76 -22.21
N GLU A 27 -4.87 9.30 -20.99
CA GLU A 27 -5.83 10.14 -20.27
C GLU A 27 -7.12 9.45 -19.80
N CYS A 28 -7.00 8.65 -18.72
CA CYS A 28 -8.10 8.57 -17.76
C CYS A 28 -8.21 9.97 -17.11
N ALA A 29 -9.16 10.78 -17.56
CA ALA A 29 -9.33 12.18 -17.19
C ALA A 29 -9.74 12.35 -15.72
N MET A 30 -8.79 12.14 -14.80
CA MET A 30 -8.86 12.78 -13.49
C MET A 30 -8.51 14.26 -13.69
N THR A 31 -9.43 15.15 -13.30
CA THR A 31 -9.22 16.60 -13.33
C THR A 31 -7.88 16.93 -12.68
N ARG A 32 -6.92 17.50 -13.43
CA ARG A 32 -5.61 17.83 -12.84
C ARG A 32 -5.85 18.82 -11.69
N PRO A 33 -5.06 18.80 -10.61
CA PRO A 33 -5.21 19.77 -9.52
C PRO A 33 -5.27 21.22 -10.02
N SER A 34 -4.52 21.54 -11.08
CA SER A 34 -4.56 22.85 -11.76
C SER A 34 -5.93 23.21 -12.33
N ASP A 35 -6.66 22.24 -12.87
CA ASP A 35 -7.95 22.45 -13.51
C ASP A 35 -9.04 22.69 -12.45
N LEU A 36 -8.98 21.98 -11.31
CA LEU A 36 -9.86 22.24 -10.16
C LEU A 36 -9.57 23.62 -9.56
N VAL A 37 -8.30 23.98 -9.40
CA VAL A 37 -7.90 25.30 -8.91
C VAL A 37 -8.39 26.40 -9.84
N ALA A 38 -8.28 26.22 -11.17
CA ALA A 38 -8.81 27.17 -12.14
C ALA A 38 -10.34 27.36 -12.01
N LEU A 39 -11.10 26.28 -11.80
CA LEU A 39 -12.54 26.34 -11.54
C LEU A 39 -12.85 27.10 -10.24
N MET A 40 -12.09 26.85 -9.17
CA MET A 40 -12.26 27.59 -7.91
C MET A 40 -11.98 29.08 -8.08
N LEU A 41 -10.89 29.44 -8.78
CA LEU A 41 -10.48 30.83 -9.01
C LEU A 41 -11.48 31.61 -9.87
N ALA A 42 -12.19 30.93 -10.79
CA ALA A 42 -13.23 31.54 -11.61
C ALA A 42 -14.56 31.77 -10.86
N SER A 43 -14.74 31.17 -9.69
CA SER A 43 -15.99 31.25 -8.93
C SER A 43 -16.05 32.51 -8.05
N PRO A 44 -17.17 33.26 -8.05
CA PRO A 44 -17.37 34.35 -7.10
C PRO A 44 -17.49 33.86 -5.65
N MET A 45 -17.72 32.56 -5.43
CA MET A 45 -17.78 31.93 -4.10
C MET A 45 -16.39 31.50 -3.58
N LEU A 46 -15.31 31.91 -4.24
CA LEU A 46 -13.94 31.53 -3.84
C LEU A 46 -13.66 31.77 -2.34
N PRO A 47 -14.01 32.91 -1.72
CA PRO A 47 -13.76 33.12 -0.29
C PRO A 47 -14.46 32.09 0.61
N GLU A 48 -15.73 31.78 0.34
CA GLU A 48 -16.52 30.80 1.08
C GLU A 48 -15.96 29.38 0.88
N MET A 49 -15.66 29.00 -0.37
CA MET A 49 -15.06 27.71 -0.70
C MET A 49 -13.72 27.52 0.01
N LEU A 50 -12.85 28.53 0.01
CA LEU A 50 -11.57 28.47 0.73
C LEU A 50 -11.77 28.35 2.24
N GLN A 51 -12.76 29.03 2.81
CA GLN A 51 -13.06 28.91 4.23
C GLN A 51 -13.60 27.52 4.58
N GLU A 52 -14.45 26.95 3.73
CA GLU A 52 -15.00 25.60 3.91
C GLU A 52 -13.90 24.53 3.83
N VAL A 53 -13.05 24.58 2.79
CA VAL A 53 -11.90 23.67 2.64
C VAL A 53 -10.95 23.77 3.83
N LYS A 54 -10.63 24.99 4.30
CA LYS A 54 -9.77 25.20 5.48
C LYS A 54 -10.39 24.59 6.75
N ARG A 55 -11.71 24.76 6.96
CA ARG A 55 -12.41 24.18 8.11
C ARG A 55 -12.44 22.66 8.04
N ALA A 56 -12.73 22.09 6.87
CA ALA A 56 -12.73 20.65 6.63
C ALA A 56 -11.34 20.05 6.88
N TRP A 57 -10.29 20.66 6.31
CA TRP A 57 -8.90 20.25 6.53
C TRP A 57 -8.51 20.32 8.01
N ALA A 58 -8.80 21.42 8.70
CA ALA A 58 -8.50 21.54 10.13
C ALA A 58 -9.24 20.52 10.99
N LYS A 59 -10.47 20.13 10.59
CA LYS A 59 -11.21 19.04 11.24
C LYS A 59 -10.53 17.69 11.01
N GLU A 60 -10.16 17.39 9.76
CA GLU A 60 -9.43 16.16 9.39
C GLU A 60 -8.12 16.04 10.17
N GLN A 61 -7.33 17.12 10.25
CA GLN A 61 -6.08 17.13 11.00
C GLN A 61 -6.28 16.86 12.50
N ARG A 62 -7.33 17.42 13.11
CA ARG A 62 -7.66 17.10 14.51
C ARG A 62 -8.04 15.63 14.68
N LEU A 63 -8.83 15.07 13.75
CA LEU A 63 -9.18 13.65 13.78
C LEU A 63 -7.93 12.77 13.64
N ARG A 64 -6.98 13.13 12.77
CA ARG A 64 -5.70 12.42 12.61
C ARG A 64 -4.84 12.47 13.88
N GLN A 65 -4.84 13.60 14.59
CA GLN A 65 -4.16 13.71 15.89
C GLN A 65 -4.82 12.83 16.96
N THR A 66 -6.16 12.81 17.02
CA THR A 66 -6.89 11.91 17.91
C THR A 66 -6.64 10.45 17.55
N PHE A 67 -6.61 10.10 16.27
CA PHE A 67 -6.23 8.78 15.78
C PHE A 67 -4.88 8.34 16.38
N TYR A 68 -3.83 9.15 16.27
CA TYR A 68 -2.53 8.81 16.87
C TYR A 68 -2.55 8.63 18.39
N ALA A 69 -3.44 9.32 19.10
CA ALA A 69 -3.57 9.20 20.55
C ALA A 69 -4.36 7.95 20.97
N ASP A 70 -5.29 7.50 20.12
CA ASP A 70 -6.27 6.47 20.47
C ASP A 70 -5.89 5.08 19.95
N ILE A 71 -5.07 4.98 18.89
CA ILE A 71 -4.65 3.69 18.34
C ILE A 71 -3.83 2.88 19.35
N THR A 72 -4.01 1.57 19.30
CA THR A 72 -3.27 0.60 20.10
C THR A 72 -2.59 -0.40 19.19
N SER A 73 -1.53 -1.05 19.69
CA SER A 73 -0.84 -2.12 18.97
C SER A 73 -1.65 -3.42 18.87
N GLU A 74 -2.89 -3.48 19.39
CA GLU A 74 -3.71 -4.69 19.36
C GLU A 74 -4.30 -4.95 17.97
N HIS A 75 -4.74 -3.89 17.29
CA HIS A 75 -5.34 -3.96 15.97
C HIS A 75 -4.41 -3.36 14.90
N LYS A 76 -4.74 -3.64 13.63
CA LYS A 76 -4.13 -3.01 12.47
C LYS A 76 -4.99 -1.81 12.08
N TRP A 77 -4.41 -0.63 12.03
CA TRP A 77 -5.09 0.66 11.91
C TRP A 77 -4.57 1.46 10.73
N GLU A 78 -5.48 2.11 10.00
CA GLU A 78 -5.13 3.07 8.95
C GLU A 78 -5.93 4.35 9.09
N PHE A 79 -5.37 5.46 8.63
CA PHE A 79 -6.05 6.73 8.47
C PHE A 79 -6.05 7.10 6.98
N ILE A 80 -7.20 6.99 6.32
CA ILE A 80 -7.31 7.18 4.87
C ILE A 80 -8.35 8.26 4.58
N GLN A 81 -7.92 9.36 3.98
CA GLN A 81 -8.76 10.48 3.52
C GLN A 81 -9.73 11.02 4.59
N GLY A 82 -9.30 11.03 5.85
CA GLY A 82 -10.09 11.53 6.98
C GLY A 82 -10.89 10.46 7.72
N GLU A 83 -10.79 9.20 7.33
CA GLU A 83 -11.46 8.07 7.99
C GLU A 83 -10.46 7.20 8.75
N VAL A 84 -10.86 6.75 9.94
CA VAL A 84 -10.13 5.73 10.71
C VAL A 84 -10.64 4.35 10.29
N ILE A 85 -9.74 3.51 9.84
CA ILE A 85 -10.03 2.16 9.37
C ILE A 85 -9.38 1.17 10.32
N MET A 86 -10.16 0.19 10.75
CA MET A 86 -9.70 -0.94 11.56
C MET A 86 -9.83 -2.20 10.71
N HIS A 87 -8.76 -2.96 10.59
CA HIS A 87 -8.75 -4.17 9.78
C HIS A 87 -9.18 -5.40 10.58
N SER A 88 -9.84 -6.32 9.89
CA SER A 88 -10.11 -7.65 10.44
C SER A 88 -8.85 -8.52 10.38
N PRO A 89 -8.73 -9.56 11.21
CA PRO A 89 -7.64 -10.52 11.10
C PRO A 89 -7.57 -11.16 9.70
N ALA A 90 -6.35 -11.34 9.19
CA ALA A 90 -6.07 -11.98 7.91
C ALA A 90 -6.31 -13.51 7.94
N LYS A 91 -6.62 -14.10 6.78
CA LYS A 91 -6.69 -15.55 6.61
C LYS A 91 -5.27 -16.15 6.66
N ASN A 92 -5.14 -17.41 7.08
CA ASN A 92 -3.82 -18.04 7.21
C ASN A 92 -3.01 -18.08 5.89
N ARG A 93 -3.67 -18.17 4.73
CA ARG A 93 -2.99 -18.13 3.43
C ARG A 93 -2.31 -16.77 3.15
N GLU A 94 -2.97 -15.68 3.56
CA GLU A 94 -2.45 -14.31 3.44
C GLU A 94 -1.24 -14.16 4.37
N LEU A 95 -1.35 -14.62 5.63
CA LEU A 95 -0.24 -14.64 6.58
C LEU A 95 0.97 -15.44 6.07
N LEU A 96 0.75 -16.62 5.49
CA LEU A 96 1.82 -17.45 4.95
C LEU A 96 2.52 -16.78 3.76
N ALA A 97 1.76 -16.14 2.85
CA ALA A 97 2.33 -15.40 1.73
C ALA A 97 3.19 -14.22 2.22
N THR A 98 2.66 -13.42 3.15
CA THR A 98 3.39 -12.32 3.80
C THR A 98 4.68 -12.80 4.46
N GLN A 99 4.61 -13.86 5.27
CA GLN A 99 5.77 -14.40 5.99
C GLN A 99 6.87 -14.90 5.05
N ARG A 100 6.48 -15.65 4.01
CA ARG A 100 7.41 -16.21 3.02
C ARG A 100 8.11 -15.13 2.22
N LEU A 101 7.36 -14.11 1.80
CA LEU A 101 7.92 -12.96 1.10
C LEU A 101 8.87 -12.18 2.00
N PHE A 102 8.44 -11.85 3.22
CA PHE A 102 9.27 -11.18 4.22
C PHE A 102 10.58 -11.95 4.46
N GLN A 103 10.52 -13.27 4.64
CA GLN A 103 11.70 -14.11 4.87
C GLN A 103 12.74 -13.97 3.74
N LEU A 104 12.30 -14.03 2.49
CA LEU A 104 13.18 -13.90 1.32
C LEU A 104 13.75 -12.50 1.19
N MET A 105 12.89 -11.47 1.24
CA MET A 105 13.30 -10.06 1.12
C MET A 105 14.26 -9.66 2.24
N ASN A 106 13.91 -10.00 3.48
CA ASN A 106 14.71 -9.65 4.65
C ASN A 106 16.07 -10.35 4.63
N ALA A 107 16.13 -11.65 4.29
CA ALA A 107 17.40 -12.36 4.18
C ALA A 107 18.34 -11.71 3.15
N TRP A 108 17.81 -11.38 1.96
CA TRP A 108 18.59 -10.70 0.93
C TRP A 108 19.09 -9.31 1.39
N CYS A 109 18.19 -8.49 1.94
CA CYS A 109 18.53 -7.15 2.40
C CYS A 109 19.58 -7.16 3.51
N VAL A 110 19.50 -8.11 4.44
CA VAL A 110 20.47 -8.26 5.54
C VAL A 110 21.84 -8.68 4.99
N VAL A 111 21.90 -9.71 4.14
CA VAL A 111 23.17 -10.22 3.60
C VAL A 111 23.86 -9.18 2.71
N LYS A 112 23.10 -8.46 1.89
CA LYS A 112 23.62 -7.46 0.96
C LYS A 112 23.68 -6.04 1.52
N GLN A 113 23.24 -5.83 2.77
CA GLN A 113 23.23 -4.52 3.46
C GLN A 113 22.48 -3.42 2.69
N LEU A 114 21.33 -3.74 2.12
CA LEU A 114 20.59 -2.85 1.21
C LEU A 114 19.59 -1.91 1.91
N GLY A 115 19.33 -2.15 3.19
CA GLY A 115 18.32 -1.45 3.96
C GLY A 115 17.55 -2.40 4.86
N GLU A 116 16.31 -2.03 5.17
CA GLU A 116 15.53 -2.68 6.20
C GLU A 116 14.12 -3.04 5.70
N VAL A 117 13.70 -4.26 5.98
CA VAL A 117 12.34 -4.74 5.71
C VAL A 117 11.53 -4.72 7.01
N ARG A 118 10.26 -4.34 6.93
CA ARG A 118 9.28 -4.46 8.02
C ARG A 118 8.00 -5.14 7.53
N VAL A 119 7.22 -5.66 8.47
CA VAL A 119 6.04 -6.48 8.20
C VAL A 119 4.90 -6.10 9.14
N GLU A 120 3.66 -6.21 8.65
CA GLU A 120 2.38 -6.01 9.33
C GLU A 120 2.11 -4.63 9.96
N LYS A 121 2.83 -4.26 11.04
CA LYS A 121 2.48 -3.10 11.90
C LYS A 121 3.51 -1.97 11.81
N ALA A 122 4.04 -1.74 10.61
CA ALA A 122 4.85 -0.56 10.32
C ALA A 122 3.94 0.56 9.80
N MET A 123 3.46 1.43 10.70
CA MET A 123 2.62 2.57 10.30
C MET A 123 3.46 3.58 9.51
N THR A 124 3.24 3.62 8.20
CA THR A 124 3.90 4.52 7.26
C THR A 124 3.09 5.80 7.10
N SER A 125 3.71 6.94 7.39
CA SER A 125 3.04 8.24 7.39
C SER A 125 3.26 8.98 6.07
N PHE A 126 2.16 9.18 5.35
CA PHE A 126 2.07 9.98 4.13
C PHE A 126 1.53 11.38 4.46
N PRO A 127 1.66 12.37 3.56
CA PRO A 127 1.21 13.75 3.83
C PRO A 127 -0.24 13.87 4.30
N ARG A 128 -1.16 13.05 3.77
CA ARG A 128 -2.58 13.05 4.17
C ARG A 128 -3.00 11.79 4.93
N ASN A 129 -2.35 10.66 4.68
CA ASN A 129 -2.80 9.35 5.12
C ASN A 129 -1.75 8.65 6.00
N ASP A 130 -2.16 7.64 6.76
CA ASP A 130 -1.28 6.70 7.44
C ASP A 130 -1.73 5.28 7.09
N TYR A 131 -0.78 4.47 6.64
CA TYR A 131 -1.04 3.09 6.21
C TYR A 131 -0.22 2.11 7.03
N GLU A 132 -0.71 0.90 7.17
CA GLU A 132 0.04 -0.23 7.74
C GLU A 132 0.16 -1.31 6.65
N PRO A 133 1.10 -1.20 5.70
CA PRO A 133 1.18 -2.18 4.62
C PRO A 133 1.71 -3.53 5.13
N ASP A 134 1.40 -4.61 4.42
CA ASP A 134 1.77 -5.95 4.86
C ASP A 134 3.29 -6.20 4.84
N VAL A 135 4.00 -5.74 3.82
CA VAL A 135 5.48 -5.72 3.79
C VAL A 135 5.95 -4.38 3.24
N VAL A 136 6.99 -3.81 3.86
CA VAL A 136 7.61 -2.57 3.41
C VAL A 136 9.13 -2.69 3.41
N PHE A 137 9.78 -2.01 2.47
CA PHE A 137 11.22 -1.87 2.43
C PHE A 137 11.63 -0.40 2.49
N PHE A 138 12.63 -0.14 3.33
CA PHE A 138 13.31 1.14 3.47
C PHE A 138 14.77 0.96 3.04
N GLY A 139 15.17 1.61 1.95
CA GLY A 139 16.56 1.66 1.52
C GLY A 139 17.45 2.33 2.56
N VAL A 140 18.76 2.14 2.44
CA VAL A 140 19.78 2.57 3.41
C VAL A 140 19.54 3.99 3.97
N ALA A 141 19.29 4.97 3.09
CA ALA A 141 19.10 6.36 3.51
C ALA A 141 17.87 6.56 4.43
N LYS A 142 16.75 5.87 4.16
CA LYS A 142 15.54 5.92 5.00
C LYS A 142 15.71 5.07 6.25
N ALA A 143 16.40 3.94 6.16
CA ALA A 143 16.70 3.09 7.31
C ALA A 143 17.49 3.83 8.41
N LEU A 144 18.42 4.72 8.03
CA LEU A 144 19.23 5.50 8.98
C LEU A 144 18.44 6.42 9.92
N VAL A 145 17.19 6.76 9.59
CA VAL A 145 16.33 7.61 10.44
C VAL A 145 15.27 6.80 11.20
N ILE A 146 15.28 5.47 11.07
CA ILE A 146 14.40 4.58 11.80
C ILE A 146 15.09 4.19 13.11
N GLU A 147 14.47 4.56 14.22
CA GLU A 147 14.93 4.24 15.57
C GLU A 147 14.05 3.13 16.17
N PRO A 148 14.50 2.45 17.25
CA PRO A 148 13.68 1.44 17.93
C PRO A 148 12.33 1.97 18.44
N VAL A 149 12.21 3.29 18.65
CA VAL A 149 11.00 3.96 19.12
C VAL A 149 10.12 4.52 17.98
N THR A 150 10.54 4.34 16.72
CA THR A 150 9.80 4.84 15.56
C THR A 150 8.45 4.15 15.47
N LEU A 151 7.38 4.91 15.73
CA LEU A 151 6.00 4.48 15.52
C LEU A 151 5.51 4.86 14.11
N ARG A 152 5.93 6.04 13.63
CA ARG A 152 5.55 6.59 12.33
C ARG A 152 6.74 6.56 11.40
N PHE A 153 6.73 5.58 10.50
CA PHE A 153 7.76 5.36 9.51
C PHE A 153 7.64 6.38 8.36
N PRO A 154 8.75 6.73 7.71
CA PRO A 154 8.68 7.51 6.47
C PRO A 154 7.94 6.75 5.37
N VAL A 155 7.66 7.41 4.24
CA VAL A 155 7.16 6.73 3.04
C VAL A 155 8.20 5.68 2.58
N PRO A 156 7.85 4.38 2.47
CA PRO A 156 8.77 3.33 2.03
C PRO A 156 9.28 3.52 0.60
N ASP A 157 10.35 2.80 0.25
CA ASP A 157 10.80 2.72 -1.15
C ASP A 157 10.04 1.66 -1.93
N LEU A 158 9.60 0.60 -1.25
CA LEU A 158 8.74 -0.45 -1.79
C LEU A 158 7.67 -0.83 -0.78
N ILE A 159 6.44 -1.04 -1.28
CA ILE A 159 5.30 -1.53 -0.51
C ILE A 159 4.76 -2.81 -1.15
N VAL A 160 4.37 -3.78 -0.34
CA VAL A 160 3.62 -4.96 -0.75
C VAL A 160 2.31 -5.00 0.05
N GLU A 161 1.19 -5.22 -0.63
CA GLU A 161 -0.09 -5.58 0.00
C GLU A 161 -0.48 -7.00 -0.44
N VAL A 162 -0.88 -7.81 0.53
CA VAL A 162 -1.44 -9.14 0.28
C VAL A 162 -2.96 -9.03 0.33
N LEU A 163 -3.60 -9.29 -0.80
CA LEU A 163 -5.02 -9.02 -0.97
C LEU A 163 -5.88 -9.84 -0.01
N SER A 164 -6.89 -9.17 0.52
CA SER A 164 -8.06 -9.77 1.13
C SER A 164 -9.32 -9.19 0.48
N GLU A 165 -10.44 -9.90 0.57
CA GLU A 165 -11.76 -9.40 0.13
C GLU A 165 -12.12 -8.03 0.76
N SER A 166 -11.58 -7.75 1.95
CA SER A 166 -11.90 -6.53 2.71
C SER A 166 -11.06 -5.31 2.34
N THR A 167 -9.91 -5.51 1.69
CA THR A 167 -8.92 -4.45 1.42
C THR A 167 -8.71 -4.18 -0.07
N GLU A 168 -9.00 -5.14 -0.96
CA GLU A 168 -8.66 -5.06 -2.39
C GLU A 168 -9.13 -3.76 -3.07
N ALA A 169 -10.34 -3.29 -2.77
CA ALA A 169 -10.86 -2.07 -3.36
C ALA A 169 -10.03 -0.81 -2.99
N ARG A 170 -9.40 -0.80 -1.81
CA ARG A 170 -8.51 0.30 -1.39
C ARG A 170 -7.11 0.12 -1.94
N ASP A 171 -6.61 -1.11 -1.91
CA ASP A 171 -5.28 -1.49 -2.39
C ASP A 171 -5.15 -1.16 -3.89
N ARG A 172 -6.18 -1.47 -4.70
CA ARG A 172 -6.24 -1.13 -6.14
C ARG A 172 -6.78 0.28 -6.44
N GLY A 173 -7.13 1.05 -5.41
CA GLY A 173 -7.77 2.36 -5.55
C GLY A 173 -6.94 3.46 -4.91
N VAL A 174 -7.41 3.96 -3.77
CA VAL A 174 -6.80 5.11 -3.08
C VAL A 174 -5.34 4.86 -2.70
N LYS A 175 -4.97 3.65 -2.26
CA LYS A 175 -3.60 3.33 -1.88
C LYS A 175 -2.68 3.33 -3.10
N PHE A 176 -3.11 2.67 -4.17
CA PHE A 176 -2.40 2.64 -5.45
C PHE A 176 -2.00 4.05 -5.93
N GLU A 177 -2.96 4.99 -5.93
CA GLU A 177 -2.73 6.37 -6.35
C GLU A 177 -1.85 7.15 -5.35
N ASP A 178 -2.08 6.99 -4.04
CA ASP A 178 -1.31 7.71 -3.02
C ASP A 178 0.13 7.24 -2.94
N TYR A 179 0.39 5.94 -3.11
CA TYR A 179 1.74 5.36 -3.15
C TYR A 179 2.53 5.90 -4.33
N ALA A 180 1.93 5.92 -5.53
CA ALA A 180 2.58 6.44 -6.71
C ALA A 180 2.94 7.93 -6.57
N ARG A 181 1.96 8.74 -6.14
CA ARG A 181 2.14 10.20 -5.96
C ARG A 181 3.22 10.58 -4.95
N HIS A 182 3.46 9.72 -3.98
CA HIS A 182 4.43 9.99 -2.91
C HIS A 182 5.75 9.24 -3.09
N GLY A 183 5.99 8.68 -4.28
CA GLY A 183 7.32 8.20 -4.67
C GLY A 183 7.66 6.81 -4.15
N VAL A 184 6.67 5.96 -3.85
CA VAL A 184 6.92 4.54 -3.61
C VAL A 184 7.36 3.92 -4.94
N GLY A 185 8.63 3.53 -5.04
CA GLY A 185 9.26 3.12 -6.29
C GLY A 185 8.69 1.83 -6.87
N GLU A 186 8.31 0.90 -5.99
CA GLU A 186 7.61 -0.33 -6.36
C GLU A 186 6.42 -0.61 -5.45
N TYR A 187 5.29 -0.95 -6.06
CA TYR A 187 4.11 -1.42 -5.36
C TYR A 187 3.75 -2.83 -5.83
N TRP A 188 3.74 -3.78 -4.91
CA TRP A 188 3.45 -5.17 -5.21
C TRP A 188 2.07 -5.54 -4.67
N ILE A 189 1.25 -6.16 -5.50
CA ILE A 189 -0.03 -6.73 -5.09
C ILE A 189 0.08 -8.24 -5.19
N VAL A 190 -0.09 -8.93 -4.06
CA VAL A 190 -0.01 -10.39 -3.96
C VAL A 190 -1.39 -10.95 -3.70
N ASP A 191 -1.84 -11.86 -4.55
CA ASP A 191 -3.08 -12.60 -4.35
C ASP A 191 -2.76 -14.02 -3.89
N ALA A 192 -3.02 -14.32 -2.62
CA ALA A 192 -2.77 -15.63 -2.02
C ALA A 192 -3.85 -16.68 -2.35
N GLU A 193 -4.99 -16.29 -2.92
CA GLU A 193 -6.01 -17.23 -3.39
C GLU A 193 -5.68 -17.69 -4.81
N LEU A 194 -5.30 -16.76 -5.68
CA LEU A 194 -4.92 -17.04 -7.07
C LEU A 194 -3.45 -17.42 -7.24
N GLU A 195 -2.63 -17.29 -6.19
CA GLU A 195 -1.18 -17.47 -6.21
C GLU A 195 -0.51 -16.63 -7.30
N THR A 196 -0.81 -15.33 -7.31
CA THR A 196 -0.27 -14.39 -8.30
C THR A 196 0.37 -13.17 -7.66
N VAL A 197 1.28 -12.54 -8.41
CA VAL A 197 1.91 -11.27 -8.05
C VAL A 197 1.80 -10.30 -9.22
N GLU A 198 1.50 -9.04 -8.91
CA GLU A 198 1.62 -7.88 -9.81
C GLU A 198 2.70 -6.97 -9.25
N VAL A 199 3.71 -6.63 -10.06
CA VAL A 199 4.81 -5.72 -9.68
C VAL A 199 4.67 -4.42 -10.45
N TYR A 200 4.16 -3.39 -9.78
CA TYR A 200 4.02 -2.05 -10.34
C TYR A 200 5.27 -1.24 -10.07
N ARG A 201 5.86 -0.65 -11.12
CA ARG A 201 7.06 0.21 -11.03
C ARG A 201 6.69 1.65 -11.32
N LEU A 202 7.18 2.57 -10.50
CA LEU A 202 6.80 3.98 -10.60
C LEU A 202 7.33 4.62 -11.88
N GLU A 203 6.45 5.23 -12.67
CA GLU A 203 6.80 6.07 -13.81
C GLU A 203 6.28 7.50 -13.59
N GLY A 204 7.14 8.39 -13.09
CA GLY A 204 6.72 9.73 -12.71
C GLY A 204 5.92 9.71 -11.40
N ASP A 205 4.60 9.88 -11.48
CA ASP A 205 3.67 9.92 -10.35
C ASP A 205 2.54 8.87 -10.45
N TRP A 206 2.70 7.88 -11.32
CA TRP A 206 1.71 6.82 -11.56
C TRP A 206 2.39 5.47 -11.85
N TYR A 207 1.60 4.39 -11.76
CA TYR A 207 2.05 3.03 -12.05
C TYR A 207 1.44 2.51 -13.37
N PRO A 208 2.27 2.07 -14.34
CA PRO A 208 1.80 1.40 -15.55
C PRO A 208 1.03 0.10 -15.29
N PRO A 209 0.08 -0.28 -16.17
CA PRO A 209 -0.54 -1.60 -16.11
C PRO A 209 0.53 -2.69 -16.26
N VAL A 210 0.38 -3.77 -15.48
CA VAL A 210 1.26 -4.93 -15.52
C VAL A 210 0.44 -6.21 -15.60
N GLU A 211 1.09 -7.29 -16.02
CA GLU A 211 0.47 -8.61 -16.04
C GLU A 211 0.61 -9.29 -14.68
N ARG A 212 -0.39 -10.09 -14.33
CA ARG A 212 -0.35 -11.01 -13.18
C ARG A 212 0.56 -12.18 -13.51
N GLN A 213 1.48 -12.47 -12.60
CA GLN A 213 2.41 -13.57 -12.74
C GLN A 213 2.09 -14.64 -11.71
N SER A 214 1.86 -15.88 -12.15
CA SER A 214 1.72 -17.07 -11.28
C SER A 214 2.95 -17.97 -11.29
N GLU A 215 3.88 -17.74 -12.22
CA GLU A 215 5.06 -18.57 -12.47
C GLU A 215 6.25 -17.70 -12.89
N GLY A 216 7.42 -18.33 -13.03
CA GLY A 216 8.65 -17.63 -13.36
C GLY A 216 9.27 -16.93 -12.15
N MET A 217 10.02 -15.86 -12.42
CA MET A 217 10.74 -15.09 -11.42
C MET A 217 10.05 -13.74 -11.22
N VAL A 218 9.97 -13.32 -9.96
CA VAL A 218 9.63 -11.95 -9.58
C VAL A 218 10.89 -11.25 -9.09
N ASP A 219 11.14 -10.04 -9.57
CA ASP A 219 12.32 -9.25 -9.28
C ASP A 219 11.97 -7.82 -8.86
N SER A 220 12.88 -7.20 -8.10
CA SER A 220 12.77 -5.82 -7.66
C SER A 220 13.87 -4.95 -8.27
N GLU A 221 13.48 -3.81 -8.82
CA GLU A 221 14.39 -2.72 -9.24
C GLU A 221 14.80 -1.85 -8.04
N VAL A 222 13.94 -1.74 -7.02
CA VAL A 222 14.21 -0.96 -5.80
C VAL A 222 15.16 -1.70 -4.86
N ILE A 223 15.00 -3.01 -4.70
CA ILE A 223 15.89 -3.86 -3.90
C ILE A 223 16.89 -4.51 -4.85
N ALA A 224 18.05 -3.85 -5.03
CA ALA A 224 19.06 -4.25 -6.00
C ALA A 224 19.39 -5.76 -5.94
N GLY A 225 19.19 -6.45 -7.07
CA GLY A 225 19.51 -7.87 -7.25
C GLY A 225 18.55 -8.85 -6.57
N PHE A 226 17.47 -8.39 -5.96
CA PHE A 226 16.46 -9.29 -5.41
C PHE A 226 15.65 -9.92 -6.55
N SER A 227 15.70 -11.24 -6.67
CA SER A 227 14.89 -12.01 -7.61
C SER A 227 14.63 -13.40 -7.06
N VAL A 228 13.36 -13.83 -7.04
CA VAL A 228 12.93 -15.12 -6.50
C VAL A 228 11.83 -15.74 -7.36
N PRO A 229 11.64 -17.07 -7.35
CA PRO A 229 10.51 -17.69 -8.04
C PRO A 229 9.18 -17.21 -7.46
N VAL A 230 8.18 -16.90 -8.29
CA VAL A 230 6.83 -16.52 -7.82
C VAL A 230 6.24 -17.58 -6.87
N ARG A 231 6.43 -18.86 -7.21
CA ARG A 231 5.98 -20.00 -6.39
C ARG A 231 6.59 -20.04 -4.99
N ALA A 232 7.73 -19.40 -4.76
CA ALA A 232 8.36 -19.31 -3.45
C ALA A 232 7.57 -18.46 -2.44
N LEU A 233 6.59 -17.67 -2.90
CA LEU A 233 5.68 -16.94 -2.01
C LEU A 233 4.53 -17.83 -1.49
N PHE A 234 4.19 -18.89 -2.22
CA PHE A 234 2.99 -19.71 -1.95
C PHE A 234 3.31 -21.14 -1.50
N GLY A 235 4.47 -21.69 -1.87
CA GLY A 235 4.93 -23.03 -1.51
C GLY A 235 6.11 -23.02 -0.52
N GLU A 236 6.06 -23.89 0.49
CA GLU A 236 7.13 -24.00 1.50
C GLU A 236 8.44 -24.57 0.91
N THR A 237 8.34 -25.61 0.07
CA THR A 237 9.50 -26.24 -0.55
C THR A 237 10.24 -25.26 -1.46
N GLU A 238 9.49 -24.52 -2.27
CA GLU A 238 9.97 -23.48 -3.18
C GLU A 238 10.58 -22.31 -2.40
N ASN A 239 9.95 -21.90 -1.30
CA ASN A 239 10.48 -20.86 -0.42
C ASN A 239 11.84 -21.24 0.16
N LEU A 240 11.96 -22.45 0.72
CA LEU A 240 13.21 -22.93 1.30
C LEU A 240 14.31 -23.09 0.24
N ALA A 241 13.97 -23.54 -0.97
CA ALA A 241 14.92 -23.64 -2.07
C ALA A 241 15.41 -22.25 -2.49
N ALA A 242 14.51 -21.28 -2.66
CA ALA A 242 14.85 -19.90 -3.00
C ALA A 242 15.73 -19.25 -1.92
N LEU A 243 15.38 -19.43 -0.63
CA LEU A 243 16.15 -18.89 0.48
C LEU A 243 17.59 -19.43 0.51
N ARG A 244 17.79 -20.74 0.29
CA ARG A 244 19.14 -21.31 0.19
C ARG A 244 19.93 -20.67 -0.94
N GLY A 245 19.31 -20.54 -2.12
CA GLY A 245 19.93 -19.88 -3.27
C GLY A 245 20.35 -18.43 -2.98
N LEU A 246 19.53 -17.67 -2.25
CA LEU A 246 19.85 -16.29 -1.86
C LEU A 246 21.02 -16.19 -0.87
N LEU A 247 21.22 -17.20 -0.01
CA LEU A 247 22.29 -17.20 0.99
C LEU A 247 23.63 -17.74 0.45
N GLU A 248 23.59 -18.51 -0.64
CA GLU A 248 24.77 -19.10 -1.27
C GLU A 248 25.43 -18.19 -2.32
N GLY A 249 24.74 -17.16 -2.81
CA GLY A 249 25.23 -16.18 -3.80
C GLY A 249 25.47 -14.78 -3.25
#